data_AF-A0A7W9HRB0-F1
#
_entry.id   AF-A0A7W9HRB0-F1
#
_cell.length_a   1.000
_cell.length_b   1.000
_cell.length_c   1.000
_cell.angle_alpha   90.00
_cell.angle_beta   90.00
_cell.angle_gamma   90.00
#
_symmetry.space_group_name_H-M   'P 1'
#
loop_
_entity.id
_entity.type
_entity.pdbx_description
1 polymer ?
#
loop_
_entity_poly.entity_id
_entity_poly.type
_entity_poly.pdbx_seq_one_letter_code
_entity_poly.pdbx_strand_id
1 'polypeptide(L)'
;MAGKTFPWVLTASVPWADGPQYTRGTHDGLPLLSYGCAPRAKLATYRQLRAMGLRPNGQDPVAVLYVRHNASGKTSFASLYLIEKAAPVRPMTPAKWTALAKANLARRICRICGKDPLYVLPTSTGLCWPCFAAETAVSDTVDCGTADDWAEAA
;
A
#
# COMPACT_ATOMS: atom_id res chain seq x y z
N MET A 1 -1.13 -34.52 21.09
CA MET A 1 -2.40 -33.87 20.73
C MET A 1 -2.13 -32.41 20.43
N ALA A 2 -2.06 -32.02 19.16
CA ALA A 2 -1.93 -30.60 18.82
C ALA A 2 -3.26 -29.93 19.22
N GLY A 3 -3.24 -29.15 20.31
CA GLY A 3 -4.39 -28.36 20.71
C GLY A 3 -4.87 -27.48 19.54
N LYS A 4 -6.16 -27.11 19.55
CA LYS A 4 -6.66 -26.12 18.58
C LYS A 4 -5.75 -24.89 18.69
N THR A 5 -5.09 -24.49 17.60
CA THR A 5 -4.08 -23.41 17.57
C THR A 5 -4.56 -22.13 18.25
N PHE A 6 -5.87 -21.89 18.25
CA PHE A 6 -6.50 -20.78 18.95
C PHE A 6 -7.76 -21.26 19.71
N PRO A 7 -7.68 -21.42 21.05
CA PRO A 7 -8.81 -21.86 21.87
C PRO A 7 -9.85 -20.76 22.03
N TRP A 8 -11.10 -21.15 22.30
CA TRP A 8 -12.14 -20.19 22.68
C TRP A 8 -11.92 -19.74 24.13
N VAL A 9 -11.84 -18.44 24.35
CA VAL A 9 -11.63 -17.81 25.65
C VAL A 9 -12.69 -16.74 25.85
N LEU A 10 -13.22 -16.65 27.06
CA LEU A 10 -14.11 -15.56 27.46
C LEU A 10 -13.27 -14.34 27.81
N THR A 11 -13.29 -13.33 26.95
CA THR A 11 -12.59 -12.06 27.19
C THR A 11 -13.52 -11.14 27.99
N ALA A 12 -13.11 -10.77 29.20
CA ALA A 12 -13.94 -10.05 30.16
C ALA A 12 -14.38 -8.66 29.67
N SER A 13 -13.50 -7.94 28.98
CA SER A 13 -13.79 -6.61 28.44
C SER A 13 -13.20 -6.47 27.05
N VAL A 14 -14.00 -5.98 26.12
CA VAL A 14 -13.57 -5.69 24.75
C VAL A 14 -14.04 -4.30 24.32
N PRO A 15 -13.28 -3.55 23.50
CA PRO A 15 -13.62 -2.17 23.16
C PRO A 15 -14.91 -1.95 22.35
N TRP A 16 -15.55 -3.01 21.84
CA TRP A 16 -16.73 -2.92 20.96
C TRP A 16 -18.03 -3.44 21.60
N ALA A 17 -17.98 -3.93 22.84
CA ALA A 17 -19.15 -4.46 23.53
C ALA A 17 -19.07 -4.21 25.05
N ASP A 18 -20.21 -3.94 25.68
CA ASP A 18 -20.32 -3.59 27.10
C ASP A 18 -20.31 -4.82 28.04
N GLY A 19 -19.90 -5.99 27.53
CA GLY A 19 -19.91 -7.25 28.26
C GLY A 19 -18.92 -8.26 27.69
N PRO A 20 -18.74 -9.40 28.38
CA PRO A 20 -17.74 -10.38 28.00
C PRO A 20 -18.05 -10.98 26.63
N GLN A 21 -17.00 -11.22 25.84
CA GLN A 21 -17.12 -11.76 24.48
C GLN A 21 -16.27 -13.02 24.33
N TYR A 22 -16.79 -13.99 23.59
CA TYR A 22 -16.02 -15.15 23.19
C TYR A 22 -15.08 -14.79 22.05
N THR A 23 -13.78 -14.88 22.32
CA THR A 23 -12.70 -14.66 21.35
C THR A 23 -11.85 -15.93 21.22
N ARG A 24 -10.95 -15.97 20.25
CA ARG A 24 -10.02 -17.08 20.02
C ARG A 24 -8.67 -16.88 20.74
N GLY A 25 -8.69 -16.23 21.89
CA GLY A 25 -7.49 -15.81 22.61
C GLY A 25 -6.93 -14.51 22.06
N THR A 26 -5.61 -14.36 22.09
CA THR A 26 -4.92 -13.11 21.71
C THR A 26 -3.87 -13.33 20.64
N HIS A 27 -3.70 -12.35 19.75
CA HIS A 27 -2.62 -12.27 18.75
C HIS A 27 -2.03 -10.86 18.83
N ASP A 28 -0.72 -10.73 18.99
CA ASP A 28 -0.02 -9.46 19.21
C ASP A 28 -0.60 -8.62 20.37
N GLY A 29 -1.06 -9.29 21.44
CA GLY A 29 -1.72 -8.64 22.58
C GLY A 29 -3.15 -8.17 22.32
N LEU A 30 -3.68 -8.36 21.10
CA LEU A 30 -5.05 -7.99 20.72
C LEU A 30 -5.97 -9.21 20.71
N PRO A 31 -7.27 -9.05 21.02
CA PRO A 31 -8.23 -10.14 20.94
C PRO A 31 -8.39 -10.65 19.51
N LEU A 32 -8.36 -11.98 19.37
CA LEU A 32 -8.45 -12.68 18.09
C LEU A 32 -9.90 -13.08 17.82
N LEU A 33 -10.46 -12.69 16.69
CA LEU A 33 -11.81 -13.06 16.25
C LEU A 33 -11.73 -14.00 15.05
N SER A 34 -12.51 -15.07 15.03
CA SER A 34 -12.64 -15.85 13.79
C SER A 34 -13.51 -15.15 12.75
N TYR A 35 -13.33 -15.55 11.50
CA TYR A 35 -14.24 -15.23 10.41
C TYR A 35 -15.71 -15.43 10.82
N GLY A 36 -16.54 -14.42 10.58
CA GLY A 36 -17.97 -14.42 10.91
C GLY A 36 -18.33 -14.01 12.35
N CYS A 37 -17.38 -14.00 13.28
CA CYS A 37 -17.65 -13.67 14.69
C CYS A 37 -17.52 -12.16 14.99
N ALA A 38 -16.84 -11.40 14.13
CA ALA A 38 -16.68 -9.98 14.32
C ALA A 38 -18.00 -9.23 14.02
N PRO A 39 -18.51 -8.41 14.96
CA PRO A 39 -19.72 -7.62 14.73
C PRO A 39 -19.48 -6.55 13.67
N ARG A 40 -19.97 -6.80 12.45
CA ARG A 40 -19.75 -5.94 11.26
C ARG A 40 -20.30 -4.52 11.41
N ALA A 41 -21.27 -4.31 12.29
CA ALA A 41 -21.84 -2.99 12.56
C ALA A 41 -20.89 -2.09 13.37
N LYS A 42 -19.96 -2.67 14.13
CA LYS A 42 -19.04 -1.92 15.03
C LYS A 42 -17.58 -2.02 14.61
N LEU A 43 -17.18 -3.16 14.04
CA LEU A 43 -15.82 -3.44 13.61
C LEU A 43 -15.72 -3.52 12.09
N ALA A 44 -14.69 -2.88 11.55
CA ALA A 44 -14.34 -2.94 10.15
C ALA A 44 -12.83 -3.08 9.94
N THR A 45 -12.44 -3.82 8.91
CA THR A 45 -11.06 -3.80 8.40
C THR A 45 -10.76 -2.47 7.72
N TYR A 46 -9.47 -2.16 7.53
CA TYR A 46 -9.05 -0.94 6.82
C TYR A 46 -9.70 -0.80 5.44
N ARG A 47 -9.77 -1.92 4.69
CA ARG A 47 -10.41 -1.96 3.36
C ARG A 47 -11.91 -1.67 3.43
N GLN A 48 -12.61 -2.20 4.45
CA GLN A 48 -14.04 -1.96 4.66
C GLN A 48 -14.30 -0.49 5.05
N LEU A 49 -13.49 0.09 5.93
CA LEU A 49 -13.59 1.53 6.23
C LEU A 49 -13.43 2.39 4.99
N ARG A 50 -12.44 2.08 4.13
CA ARG A 50 -12.24 2.81 2.87
C ARG A 50 -13.42 2.69 1.92
N ALA A 51 -14.06 1.52 1.84
CA ALA A 51 -15.27 1.33 1.05
C ALA A 51 -16.45 2.17 1.58
N MET A 52 -16.48 2.43 2.89
CA MET A 52 -17.46 3.32 3.54
C MET A 52 -17.09 4.81 3.46
N GLY A 53 -15.99 5.18 2.79
CA GLY A 53 -15.51 6.56 2.78
C GLY A 53 -14.91 7.03 4.11
N LEU A 54 -14.56 6.10 5.00
CA LEU A 54 -13.97 6.34 6.31
C LEU A 54 -12.47 6.02 6.33
N ARG A 55 -11.77 6.59 7.31
CA ARG A 55 -10.39 6.31 7.66
C ARG A 55 -10.28 6.01 9.16
N PRO A 56 -9.29 5.20 9.60
CA PRO A 56 -9.11 4.86 11.02
C PRO A 56 -8.80 6.03 11.96
N ASN A 57 -8.66 7.26 11.45
CA ASN A 57 -8.40 8.45 12.26
C ASN A 57 -7.20 8.38 13.24
N GLY A 58 -6.17 7.57 12.95
CA GLY A 58 -5.03 7.39 13.85
C GLY A 58 -5.28 6.42 15.01
N GLN A 59 -6.41 5.70 14.99
CA GLN A 59 -6.71 4.61 15.92
C GLN A 59 -5.76 3.42 15.71
N ASP A 60 -5.31 2.85 16.83
CA ASP A 60 -4.70 1.52 16.87
C ASP A 60 -5.76 0.40 16.74
N PRO A 61 -5.42 -0.72 16.08
CA PRO A 61 -6.36 -1.82 15.90
C PRO A 61 -6.81 -2.38 17.24
N VAL A 62 -8.11 -2.66 17.36
CA VAL A 62 -8.73 -3.16 18.61
C VAL A 62 -8.84 -4.66 18.68
N ALA A 63 -8.78 -5.33 17.53
CA ALA A 63 -8.86 -6.78 17.40
C ALA A 63 -8.17 -7.24 16.12
N VAL A 64 -7.88 -8.53 16.06
CA VAL A 64 -7.34 -9.17 14.86
C VAL A 64 -8.35 -10.22 14.39
N LEU A 65 -8.68 -10.19 13.11
CA LEU A 65 -9.49 -11.20 12.44
C LEU A 65 -8.58 -12.33 11.95
N TYR A 66 -8.86 -13.55 12.37
CA TYR A 66 -8.23 -14.78 11.92
C TYR A 66 -9.09 -15.47 10.85
N VAL A 67 -8.49 -15.73 9.68
CA VAL A 67 -9.13 -16.47 8.59
C VAL A 67 -8.21 -17.60 8.15
N ARG A 68 -8.75 -18.83 8.11
CA ARG A 68 -8.10 -19.99 7.50
C ARG A 68 -8.73 -20.27 6.15
N HIS A 69 -7.93 -20.21 5.10
CA HIS A 69 -8.37 -20.51 3.73
C HIS A 69 -8.21 -22.01 3.48
N ASN A 70 -9.33 -22.75 3.48
CA ASN A 70 -9.29 -24.22 3.36
C ASN A 70 -8.69 -24.68 2.02
N ALA A 71 -9.00 -24.01 0.92
CA ALA A 71 -8.53 -24.40 -0.42
C ALA A 71 -7.01 -24.23 -0.60
N SER A 72 -6.42 -23.18 -0.03
CA SER A 72 -4.99 -22.88 -0.17
C SER A 72 -4.16 -23.28 1.04
N GLY A 73 -4.79 -23.73 2.13
CA GLY A 73 -4.14 -24.00 3.42
C GLY A 73 -3.58 -22.77 4.12
N LYS A 74 -3.71 -21.57 3.54
CA LYS A 74 -3.10 -20.34 4.07
C LYS A 74 -3.93 -19.77 5.22
N THR A 75 -3.23 -19.21 6.20
CA THR A 75 -3.83 -18.43 7.28
C THR A 75 -3.57 -16.95 7.03
N SER A 76 -4.57 -16.12 7.26
CA SER A 76 -4.46 -14.66 7.11
C SER A 76 -5.01 -13.97 8.35
N PHE A 77 -4.35 -12.88 8.70
CA PHE A 77 -4.71 -12.02 9.81
C PHE A 77 -5.08 -10.64 9.26
N ALA A 78 -6.15 -10.04 9.76
CA ALA A 78 -6.56 -8.70 9.37
C ALA A 78 -6.90 -7.85 10.60
N SER A 79 -6.31 -6.67 10.69
CA SER A 79 -6.58 -5.72 11.76
C SER A 79 -8.01 -5.17 11.66
N LEU A 80 -8.70 -5.12 12.80
CA LEU A 80 -10.05 -4.57 12.96
C LEU A 80 -10.01 -3.25 13.72
N TYR A 81 -10.79 -2.29 13.24
CA TYR A 81 -10.92 -0.93 13.75
C TYR A 81 -12.37 -0.67 14.13
N LEU A 82 -12.59 0.29 15.03
CA LEU A 82 -13.93 0.73 15.43
C LEU A 82 -14.47 1.70 14.40
N ILE A 83 -15.70 1.46 13.95
CA ILE A 83 -16.38 2.33 12.98
C ILE A 83 -16.76 3.67 13.65
N GLU A 84 -17.20 3.64 14.91
CA GLU A 84 -17.61 4.83 15.66
C GLU A 84 -16.49 5.86 15.86
N LYS A 85 -15.23 5.39 15.92
CA LYS A 85 -14.05 6.26 16.07
C LYS A 85 -13.41 6.63 14.73
N ALA A 86 -13.93 6.09 13.63
CA ALA A 86 -13.43 6.39 12.30
C ALA A 86 -13.86 7.82 11.89
N ALA A 87 -13.02 8.46 11.10
CA ALA A 87 -13.31 9.79 10.55
C ALA A 87 -13.58 9.67 9.05
N PRO A 88 -14.32 10.61 8.44
CA PRO A 88 -14.39 10.67 6.98
C PRO A 88 -12.99 10.82 6.37
N VAL A 89 -12.82 10.20 5.20
CA VAL A 89 -11.61 10.40 4.40
C VAL A 89 -11.48 11.89 4.09
N ARG A 90 -10.26 12.43 4.26
CA ARG A 90 -10.00 13.85 4.00
C ARG A 90 -10.38 14.16 2.55
N PRO A 91 -11.31 15.10 2.29
CA PRO A 91 -11.70 15.43 0.94
C PRO A 91 -10.51 16.02 0.19
N MET A 92 -10.56 15.85 -1.13
CA MET A 92 -9.66 16.52 -2.03
C MET A 92 -10.07 18.00 -2.11
N THR A 93 -9.15 18.90 -1.79
CA THR A 93 -9.41 20.35 -1.84
C THR A 93 -8.80 20.94 -3.10
N PRO A 94 -9.30 22.09 -3.61
CA PRO A 94 -8.71 22.77 -4.77
C PRO A 94 -7.19 22.99 -4.62
N ALA A 95 -6.72 23.37 -3.43
CA ALA A 95 -5.30 23.52 -3.14
C ALA A 95 -4.49 22.21 -3.26
N LYS A 96 -5.09 21.06 -2.92
CA LYS A 96 -4.43 19.77 -3.13
C LYS A 96 -4.40 19.39 -4.61
N TRP A 97 -5.44 19.73 -5.37
CA TRP A 97 -5.48 19.50 -6.82
C TRP A 97 -4.39 20.29 -7.52
N THR A 98 -4.22 21.57 -7.19
CA THR A 98 -3.16 22.41 -7.76
C THR A 98 -1.76 21.91 -7.36
N ALA A 99 -1.57 21.51 -6.11
CA ALA A 99 -0.31 20.92 -5.65
C ALA A 99 0.04 19.63 -6.43
N LEU A 100 -0.94 18.74 -6.63
CA LEU A 100 -0.75 17.49 -7.37
C LEU A 100 -0.49 17.75 -8.86
N ALA A 101 -1.20 18.70 -9.46
CA ALA A 101 -0.93 19.13 -10.84
C ALA A 101 0.48 19.69 -10.99
N LYS A 102 0.94 20.54 -10.06
CA LYS A 102 2.30 21.09 -10.04
C LYS A 102 3.35 19.99 -9.87
N ALA A 103 3.12 19.03 -8.97
CA ALA A 103 4.01 17.89 -8.79
C ALA A 103 4.09 17.00 -10.03
N ASN A 104 2.95 16.74 -10.69
CA ASN A 104 2.92 15.99 -11.95
C ASN A 104 3.63 16.73 -13.08
N LEU A 105 3.44 18.04 -13.20
CA LEU A 105 4.13 18.87 -14.19
C LEU A 105 5.66 18.81 -13.97
N ALA A 106 6.13 18.93 -12.73
CA ALA A 106 7.56 18.82 -12.42
C ALA A 106 8.16 17.46 -12.81
N ARG A 107 7.38 16.38 -12.73
CA ARG A 107 7.80 15.03 -13.18
C ARG A 107 7.74 14.84 -14.69
N ARG A 108 7.08 15.75 -15.41
CA ARG A 108 6.83 15.68 -16.86
C ARG A 108 7.73 16.62 -17.66
N ILE A 109 8.26 17.68 -17.04
CA ILE A 109 9.14 18.62 -17.73
C ILE A 109 10.50 17.97 -18.03
N CYS A 110 10.86 17.93 -19.30
CA CYS A 110 12.18 17.51 -19.74
C CYS A 110 13.25 18.51 -19.29
N ARG A 111 14.35 18.03 -18.69
CA ARG A 111 15.45 18.88 -18.21
C ARG A 111 16.24 19.58 -19.32
N ILE A 112 16.22 19.03 -20.55
CA ILE A 112 16.93 19.60 -21.70
C ILE A 112 16.06 20.61 -22.46
N CYS A 113 14.89 20.17 -22.93
CA CYS A 113 14.08 21.02 -23.81
C CYS A 113 12.98 21.81 -23.08
N GLY A 114 12.74 21.57 -21.79
CA GLY A 114 11.74 22.27 -20.98
C GLY A 114 10.28 21.99 -21.36
N LYS A 115 10.03 21.13 -22.35
CA LYS A 115 8.67 20.80 -22.83
C LYS A 115 8.05 19.68 -22.00
N ASP A 116 6.71 19.71 -21.90
CA ASP A 116 5.88 18.65 -21.33
C ASP A 116 5.41 17.70 -22.44
N PRO A 117 5.88 16.44 -22.49
CA PRO A 117 5.52 15.50 -23.53
C PRO A 117 4.25 14.68 -23.23
N LEU A 118 3.49 15.06 -22.19
CA LEU A 118 2.24 14.41 -21.76
C LEU A 118 2.37 13.02 -21.13
N TYR A 119 3.58 12.61 -20.75
CA TYR A 119 3.85 11.40 -19.95
C TYR A 119 4.90 11.67 -18.87
N VAL A 120 4.91 10.83 -17.83
CA VAL A 120 5.89 10.92 -16.73
C VAL A 120 7.27 10.48 -17.23
N LEU A 121 8.27 11.35 -17.11
CA LEU A 121 9.62 11.02 -17.56
C LEU A 121 10.26 9.97 -16.62
N PRO A 122 11.15 9.11 -17.15
CA PRO A 122 11.92 8.18 -16.33
C PRO A 122 12.72 8.92 -15.26
N THR A 123 12.76 8.39 -14.04
CA THR A 123 13.50 9.02 -12.94
C THR A 123 15.01 8.96 -13.10
N SER A 124 15.53 8.00 -13.87
CA SER A 124 16.95 7.83 -14.14
C SER A 124 17.51 8.89 -15.08
N THR A 125 16.82 9.15 -16.19
CA THR A 125 17.28 10.10 -17.22
C THR A 125 16.69 11.49 -17.00
N GLY A 126 15.42 11.59 -16.59
CA GLY A 126 14.73 12.86 -16.51
C GLY A 126 14.57 13.54 -17.87
N LEU A 127 14.58 12.75 -18.95
CA LEU A 127 14.50 13.21 -20.34
C LEU A 127 13.28 12.66 -21.06
N CYS A 128 12.75 13.46 -21.98
CA CYS A 128 11.77 12.97 -22.95
C CYS A 128 12.47 12.08 -23.99
N TRP A 129 11.71 11.17 -24.58
CA TRP A 129 12.21 10.20 -25.57
C TRP A 129 13.07 10.82 -26.69
N PRO A 130 12.67 11.94 -27.33
CA PRO A 130 13.51 12.56 -28.36
C PRO A 130 14.87 13.07 -27.83
N CYS A 131 14.88 13.67 -26.63
CA CYS A 131 16.12 14.17 -26.02
C CYS A 131 17.01 13.03 -25.55
N PHE A 132 16.41 11.96 -25.00
CA PHE A 132 17.14 10.77 -24.62
C PHE A 132 17.79 10.09 -25.82
N ALA A 133 17.03 9.88 -26.91
CA ALA A 133 17.56 9.28 -28.13
C ALA A 133 18.69 10.11 -28.76
N ALA A 134 18.60 11.43 -28.68
CA ALA A 134 19.66 12.33 -29.14
C ALA A 134 20.92 12.23 -28.25
N GLU A 135 20.76 12.16 -26.93
CA GLU A 135 21.87 12.02 -25.99
C GLU A 135 22.61 10.69 -26.15
N THR A 136 21.87 9.59 -26.30
CA THR A 136 22.47 8.26 -26.52
C THR A 136 23.13 8.16 -27.90
N ALA A 137 22.56 8.79 -28.93
CA ALA A 137 23.19 8.84 -30.24
C ALA A 137 24.54 9.60 -30.21
N VAL A 138 24.70 10.59 -29.33
CA VAL A 138 25.99 11.27 -29.13
C VAL A 138 26.99 10.37 -28.42
N SER A 139 26.58 9.63 -27.37
CA SER A 139 27.50 8.70 -26.69
C SER A 139 27.99 7.59 -27.60
N ASP A 140 27.12 7.03 -28.44
CA ASP A 140 27.47 5.93 -29.34
C ASP A 140 28.49 6.35 -30.43
N THR A 141 28.56 7.64 -30.75
CA THR A 141 29.57 8.18 -31.69
C THR A 141 30.94 8.46 -31.07
N VAL A 142 31.03 8.52 -29.74
CA VAL A 142 32.29 8.77 -29.02
C VAL A 142 32.94 7.47 -28.54
N ASP A 143 32.14 6.40 -28.39
CA ASP A 143 32.57 5.11 -27.82
C ASP A 143 32.70 3.98 -28.86
N CYS A 144 32.85 4.32 -30.15
CA CYS A 144 33.52 3.41 -31.07
C CYS A 144 35.04 3.63 -30.94
N GLY A 145 35.63 2.99 -29.92
CA GLY A 145 36.95 2.40 -30.12
C GLY A 145 36.90 1.67 -31.45
N THR A 146 37.78 2.05 -32.36
CA THR A 146 37.96 1.44 -33.67
C THR A 146 37.90 -0.07 -33.54
N ALA A 147 37.19 -0.75 -34.45
CA ALA A 147 37.11 -2.21 -34.52
C ALA A 147 38.48 -2.91 -34.72
N ASP A 148 39.57 -2.15 -34.76
CA ASP A 148 40.95 -2.59 -34.93
C ASP A 148 41.54 -3.28 -33.68
N ASP A 149 41.00 -3.03 -32.47
CA ASP A 149 41.54 -3.64 -31.22
C ASP A 149 41.24 -5.16 -31.06
N TRP A 150 40.36 -5.75 -31.88
CA TRP A 150 40.04 -7.19 -31.84
C TRP A 150 40.91 -8.04 -32.78
N ALA A 151 41.80 -7.42 -33.59
CA ALA A 151 42.61 -8.11 -34.59
C ALA A 151 44.03 -8.48 -34.10
N GLU A 152 44.52 -7.95 -32.97
CA GLU A 152 45.89 -8.19 -32.47
C GLU A 152 46.00 -9.25 -31.35
N ALA A 153 44.90 -9.95 -31.04
CA ALA A 153 44.85 -10.98 -29.99
C ALA A 153 44.76 -12.44 -30.51
N ALA A 154 45.13 -12.70 -31.77
CA ALA A 154 45.17 -14.04 -32.38
C ALA A 154 46.56 -14.36 -32.95
#